data_AF-S3BJS4-F1
#
_entry.id   AF-S3BJS4-F1
#
_cell.length_a   1.000
_cell.length_b   1.000
_cell.length_c   1.000
_cell.angle_alpha   90.00
_cell.angle_beta   90.00
_cell.angle_gamma   90.00
#
_symmetry.space_group_name_H-M   'P 1'
#
loop_
_entity.id
_entity.type
_entity.pdbx_description
1 polymer ?
#
loop_
_entity_poly.entity_id
_entity_poly.type
_entity_poly.pdbx_seq_one_letter_code
_entity_poly.pdbx_strand_id
1 'polypeptide(L)' 'MSPAHTFEVNGVVIRVKRMAAGIEMKDLAARAGISQRYLSHLETGTRKHMRPTRYVALREALHATDDELLLHKENDRKG' A
#
# COMPACT_ATOMS: atom_id res chain seq x y z
N MET A 1 4.00 8.63 -24.40
CA MET A 1 2.88 8.47 -23.44
C MET A 1 2.94 7.04 -22.92
N SER A 2 3.62 6.77 -21.82
CA SER A 2 3.69 5.41 -21.27
C SER A 2 2.34 5.06 -20.60
N PRO A 3 1.82 3.83 -20.75
CA PRO A 3 0.61 3.42 -20.04
C PRO A 3 0.80 3.65 -18.54
N ALA A 4 -0.24 4.11 -17.86
CA ALA A 4 -0.15 4.45 -16.44
C ALA A 4 0.09 3.17 -15.62
N HIS A 5 1.36 2.81 -15.41
CA HIS A 5 1.75 1.70 -14.55
C HIS A 5 1.33 2.06 -13.12
N THR A 6 0.20 1.52 -12.67
CA THR A 6 -0.21 1.58 -11.27
C THR A 6 0.11 0.25 -10.61
N PHE A 7 0.45 0.30 -9.33
CA PHE A 7 0.63 -0.89 -8.50
C PHE A 7 -0.71 -1.26 -7.89
N GLU A 8 -1.11 -2.53 -8.04
CA GLU A 8 -2.23 -3.08 -7.28
C GLU A 8 -1.71 -3.53 -5.90
N VAL A 9 -2.26 -2.99 -4.82
CA VAL A 9 -1.76 -3.17 -3.45
C VAL A 9 -2.72 -3.96 -2.58
N ASN A 10 -2.17 -4.67 -1.60
CA ASN A 10 -2.91 -5.36 -0.57
C ASN A 10 -3.13 -4.45 0.65
N GLY A 11 -4.33 -3.88 0.74
CA GLY A 11 -4.75 -3.02 1.85
C GLY A 11 -4.58 -3.63 3.24
N VAL A 12 -4.82 -4.94 3.36
CA VAL A 12 -4.70 -5.66 4.65
C VAL A 12 -3.24 -5.68 5.09
N VAL A 13 -2.30 -5.94 4.18
CA VAL A 13 -0.87 -5.96 4.50
C VAL A 13 -0.38 -4.57 4.91
N ILE A 14 -0.81 -3.51 4.21
CA ILE A 14 -0.52 -2.12 4.57
C ILE A 14 -0.97 -1.84 6.00
N ARG A 15 -2.21 -2.19 6.34
CA ARG A 15 -2.78 -1.99 7.68
C ARG A 15 -1.99 -2.77 8.75
N VAL A 16 -1.68 -4.03 8.50
CA VAL A 16 -0.94 -4.89 9.44
C VAL A 16 0.44 -4.31 9.71
N LYS A 17 1.20 -3.93 8.68
CA LYS A 17 2.53 -3.31 8.85
C LYS A 17 2.46 -1.98 9.59
N ARG A 18 1.48 -1.13 9.28
CA ARG A 18 1.28 0.13 10.01
C ARG A 18 1.04 -0.11 11.50
N MET A 19 0.16 -1.04 11.84
CA MET A 19 -0.16 -1.37 13.24
C MET A 19 1.04 -2.00 13.96
N ALA A 20 1.78 -2.89 13.30
CA ALA A 20 2.99 -3.49 13.86
C ALA A 20 4.09 -2.46 14.14
N ALA A 21 4.15 -1.38 13.34
CA ALA A 21 5.04 -0.25 13.57
C ALA A 21 4.53 0.75 14.63
N GLY A 22 3.30 0.57 15.14
CA GLY A 22 2.69 1.48 16.12
C GLY A 22 2.41 2.90 15.58
N ILE A 23 2.21 3.05 14.27
CA ILE A 23 2.03 4.36 13.63
C ILE A 23 0.54 4.64 13.38
N GLU A 24 0.10 5.85 13.70
CA GLU A 24 -1.25 6.32 13.39
C GLU A 24 -1.45 6.53 11.88
N MET A 25 -2.68 6.33 11.41
CA MET A 25 -2.99 6.47 9.98
C MET A 25 -2.69 7.89 9.45
N LYS A 26 -2.90 8.92 10.28
CA LYS A 26 -2.59 10.31 9.92
C LYS A 26 -1.08 10.50 9.67
N ASP A 27 -0.26 9.91 10.52
CA ASP A 27 1.20 10.08 10.47
C ASP A 27 1.80 9.32 9.29
N LEU A 28 1.34 8.09 9.05
CA LEU A 28 1.76 7.35 7.85
C LEU A 28 1.37 8.08 6.57
N ALA A 29 0.14 8.60 6.50
CA ALA A 29 -0.33 9.34 5.34
C ALA A 29 0.53 10.60 5.09
N ALA A 30 0.89 11.32 6.14
CA ALA A 30 1.78 12.48 6.05
C ALA A 30 3.18 12.08 5.54
N ARG A 31 3.78 11.01 6.07
CA ARG A 31 5.08 10.49 5.61
C ARG A 31 5.07 10.07 4.14
N ALA A 32 3.98 9.45 3.70
CA ALA A 32 3.80 8.96 2.33
C ALA A 32 3.29 10.04 1.34
N GLY A 33 3.08 11.28 1.79
CA GLY A 33 2.58 12.37 0.93
C GLY A 33 1.18 12.12 0.35
N ILE A 34 0.31 11.44 1.10
CA ILE A 34 -1.07 11.14 0.71
C ILE A 34 -2.07 11.61 1.78
N SER A 35 -3.35 11.68 1.42
CA SER A 35 -4.36 11.99 2.43
C SER A 35 -4.67 10.78 3.31
N GLN A 36 -4.99 11.03 4.58
CA GLN A 36 -5.46 10.00 5.52
C GLN A 36 -6.68 9.24 4.96
N ARG A 37 -7.60 9.94 4.28
CA ARG A 37 -8.75 9.32 3.60
C ARG A 37 -8.33 8.36 2.48
N TYR A 38 -7.32 8.74 1.68
CA TYR A 38 -6.79 7.86 0.65
C TYR A 38 -6.16 6.60 1.26
N LEU A 39 -5.36 6.74 2.33
CA LEU A 39 -4.81 5.60 3.05
C LEU A 39 -5.90 4.69 3.64
N SER A 40 -6.96 5.26 4.24
CA SER A 40 -8.12 4.50 4.71
C SER A 40 -8.79 3.70 3.59
N HIS A 41 -8.96 4.29 2.40
CA HIS A 41 -9.50 3.56 1.25
C HIS A 41 -8.58 2.42 0.79
N LEU A 42 -7.26 2.61 0.89
CA LEU A 42 -6.28 1.54 0.61
C LEU A 42 -6.42 0.41 1.64
N GLU A 43 -6.35 0.73 2.93
CA GLU A 43 -6.42 -0.25 4.03
C GLU A 43 -7.73 -1.04 4.08
N THR A 44 -8.82 -0.46 3.57
CA THR A 44 -10.13 -1.12 3.46
C THR A 44 -10.37 -1.79 2.10
N GLY A 45 -9.44 -1.65 1.15
CA GLY A 45 -9.55 -2.25 -0.18
C GLY A 45 -10.57 -1.58 -1.11
N THR A 46 -11.21 -0.49 -0.69
CA THR A 46 -12.10 0.32 -1.55
C THR A 46 -11.32 1.08 -2.64
N ARG A 47 -10.00 1.26 -2.44
CA ARG A 47 -9.04 1.52 -3.52
C ARG A 47 -7.88 0.54 -3.44
N LYS A 48 -7.42 0.09 -4.60
CA LYS A 48 -6.32 -0.89 -4.71
C LYS A 48 -5.18 -0.44 -5.60
N HIS A 49 -5.36 0.62 -6.38
CA HIS A 49 -4.36 1.07 -7.34
C HIS A 49 -3.63 2.32 -6.84
N MET A 50 -2.31 2.27 -6.83
CA MET A 50 -1.42 3.37 -6.44
C MET A 50 -0.52 3.80 -7.61
N ARG A 51 -0.29 5.11 -7.74
CA ARG A 51 0.73 5.62 -8.67
C ARG A 51 2.13 5.28 -8.16
N PRO A 52 3.12 5.06 -9.03
CA PRO A 52 4.47 4.62 -8.63
C PRO A 52 5.12 5.48 -7.57
N THR A 53 5.07 6.81 -7.72
CA THR A 53 5.68 7.74 -6.76
C THR A 53 5.08 7.61 -5.36
N ARG A 54 3.76 7.40 -5.25
CA ARG A 54 3.08 7.21 -3.96
C ARG A 54 3.31 5.82 -3.40
N TYR A 55 3.45 4.82 -4.27
CA TYR A 55 3.76 3.45 -3.87
C TYR A 55 5.13 3.39 -3.18
N VAL A 56 6.16 3.96 -3.83
CA VAL A 56 7.52 4.05 -3.27
C VAL A 56 7.52 4.78 -1.93
N ALA A 57 6.88 5.96 -1.84
CA ALA A 57 6.83 6.73 -0.60
C ALA A 57 6.11 5.98 0.54
N LEU A 58 5.02 5.26 0.25
CA LEU A 58 4.32 4.45 1.26
C LEU A 58 5.19 3.28 1.73
N ARG A 59 5.88 2.63 0.79
CA ARG A 59 6.79 1.51 1.08
C ARG A 59 7.94 1.94 1.97
N GLU A 60 8.60 3.05 1.65
CA GLU A 60 9.68 3.62 2.46
C GLU A 60 9.20 3.97 3.88
N ALA A 61 8.02 4.62 3.98
CA ALA A 61 7.44 4.99 5.27
C ALA A 61 7.05 3.79 6.16
N LEU A 62 6.87 2.61 5.56
CA LEU A 62 6.60 1.34 6.25
C LEU A 62 7.82 0.44 6.39
N HIS A 63 8.99 0.86 5.91
CA HIS A 63 10.19 0.02 5.82
C HIS A 63 9.92 -1.34 5.12
N ALA A 64 9.07 -1.32 4.09
CA ALA A 64 8.70 -2.51 3.34
C ALA A 64 9.63 -2.74 2.13
N THR A 65 9.79 -3.99 1.73
CA THR A 65 10.48 -4.36 0.48
C THR A 65 9.58 -4.15 -0.74
N ASP A 66 10.16 -4.19 -1.95
CA ASP A 66 9.51 -3.74 -3.19
C ASP A 66 8.16 -4.41 -3.47
N ASP A 67 7.99 -5.67 -3.10
CA ASP A 67 6.77 -6.44 -3.44
C ASP A 67 5.85 -6.72 -2.24
N GLU A 68 6.29 -6.45 -1.02
CA GLU A 68 5.55 -6.81 0.20
C GLU A 68 4.14 -6.21 0.27
N LEU A 69 3.94 -5.01 -0.27
CA LEU A 69 2.65 -4.34 -0.26
C LEU A 69 1.77 -4.69 -1.46
N LEU A 70 2.28 -5.45 -2.43
CA LEU A 70 1.54 -5.79 -3.63
C LEU A 70 0.44 -6.81 -3.35
N LEU A 71 -0.64 -6.69 -4.12
CA LEU A 71 -1.63 -7.74 -4.19
C LEU A 71 -1.04 -8.90 -4.99
N HIS A 72 -0.62 -9.95 -4.29
CA HIS A 72 -0.26 -11.21 -4.91
C HIS A 72 -1.56 -11.90 -5.33
N LYS A 73 -1.75 -12.12 -6.64
CA LYS A 73 -2.82 -13.00 -7.10
C LYS A 73 -2.45 -14.40 -6.62
N GLU A 74 -3.32 -15.04 -5.84
CA GLU A 74 -3.18 -16.46 -5.52
C GLU A 74 -3.19 -17.25 -6.84
N ASN A 75 -2.02 -17.62 -7.34
CA ASN A 75 -1.86 -18.76 -8.23
C ASN A 75 -1.25 -19.90 -7.39
N ASP A 76 -1.89 -21.07 -7.46
CA ASP A 76 -1.42 -22.39 -7.02
C ASP A 76 -1.56 -22.82 -5.54
N ARG A 77 -2.78 -22.71 -4.99
CA ARG A 77 -3.30 -23.75 -4.07
C ARG A 77 -4.39 -24.59 -4.72
N LYS A 78 -4.02 -25.32 -5.77
CA LYS A 78 -4.61 -26.63 -6.10
C LYS A 78 -3.51 -27.53 -6.68
N GLY A 79 -2.78 -28.18 -5.78
CA GLY A 79 -1.93 -29.34 -6.02
C GLY A 79 -2.09 -30.27 -4.84
#